data_AF-A0A847L6W6-F1
#
_entry.id   AF-A0A847L6W6-F1
#
_cell.length_a   1.000
_cell.length_b   1.000
_cell.length_c   1.000
_cell.angle_alpha   90.00
_cell.angle_beta   90.00
_cell.angle_gamma   90.00
#
_symmetry.space_group_name_H-M   'P 1'
#
loop_
_entity.id
_entity.type
_entity.pdbx_description
1 polymer ?
#
loop_
_entity_poly.entity_id
_entity_poly.type
_entity_poly.pdbx_seq_one_letter_code
_entity_poly.pdbx_strand_id
1 'polypeptide(L)'
;MKKIHYLFILSLILVFIASCGTQKSATELAEERRMLIEKIENQQFKFIANYVIPMGNFRSRYLTSSYDVKVTKDTIYSHLPYFGVAYEAPWNPSESPLVFNSLDFDYSVSQGNRRGRWDVTIKMNDRFRPIMYIFSIFENGKADLVVWDASRQTISFRGEIEINP
;
A
#
# COMPACT_ATOMS: atom_id res chain seq x y z
N MET A 1 36.01 2.27 -46.20
CA MET A 1 34.61 2.43 -45.74
C MET A 1 34.08 1.23 -44.95
N LYS A 2 34.25 -0.03 -45.40
CA LYS A 2 33.80 -1.23 -44.66
C LYS A 2 34.34 -1.34 -43.22
N LYS A 3 35.62 -1.01 -42.97
CA LYS A 3 36.23 -1.02 -41.62
C LYS A 3 35.60 -0.02 -40.63
N ILE A 4 35.15 1.14 -41.12
CA ILE A 4 34.44 2.15 -40.32
C ILE A 4 33.02 1.69 -39.98
N HIS A 5 32.36 0.97 -40.90
CA HIS A 5 31.07 0.31 -40.65
C HIS A 5 31.18 -0.79 -39.58
N TYR A 6 32.24 -1.61 -39.59
CA TYR A 6 32.47 -2.62 -38.54
C TYR A 6 32.73 -2.00 -37.16
N LEU A 7 33.44 -0.86 -37.10
CA LEU A 7 33.63 -0.10 -35.86
C LEU A 7 32.31 0.50 -35.33
N PHE A 8 31.43 0.95 -36.23
CA PHE A 8 30.10 1.47 -35.85
C PHE A 8 29.16 0.37 -35.36
N ILE A 9 29.19 -0.82 -35.98
CA ILE A 9 28.40 -2.00 -35.57
C ILE A 9 28.90 -2.54 -34.22
N LEU A 10 30.22 -2.57 -33.99
CA LEU A 10 30.80 -3.01 -32.72
C LEU A 10 30.47 -2.05 -31.56
N SER A 11 30.45 -0.73 -31.84
CA SER A 11 30.02 0.30 -30.88
C SER A 11 28.53 0.16 -30.52
N LEU A 12 27.66 -0.13 -31.50
CA LEU A 12 26.23 -0.29 -31.28
C LEU A 12 25.89 -1.53 -30.43
N ILE A 13 26.66 -2.61 -30.55
CA ILE A 13 26.51 -3.82 -29.73
C ILE A 13 26.96 -3.57 -28.27
N LEU A 14 27.99 -2.75 -28.06
CA LEU A 14 28.50 -2.44 -26.72
C LEU A 14 27.50 -1.62 -25.87
N VAL A 15 26.69 -0.77 -26.52
CA VAL A 15 25.65 0.04 -25.85
C VAL A 15 24.46 -0.83 -25.38
N PHE A 16 24.18 -1.96 -26.03
CA PHE A 16 23.09 -2.85 -25.63
C PHE A 16 23.41 -3.69 -24.37
N ILE A 17 24.67 -3.90 -24.02
CA ILE A 17 25.09 -4.74 -22.88
C ILE A 17 25.14 -3.96 -21.56
N ALA A 18 25.13 -2.62 -21.61
CA ALA A 18 25.16 -1.76 -20.43
C ALA A 18 23.78 -1.59 -19.74
N SER A 19 22.70 -2.13 -20.33
CA SER A 19 21.36 -2.13 -19.73
C SER A 19 21.14 -3.36 -18.84
N CYS A 20 22.08 -3.63 -17.92
CA CYS A 20 21.87 -4.63 -16.87
C CYS A 20 21.31 -3.93 -15.64
N GLY A 21 19.98 -3.84 -15.55
CA GLY A 21 19.33 -3.47 -14.30
C GLY A 21 19.62 -4.55 -13.26
N THR A 22 20.17 -4.16 -12.10
CA THR A 22 20.43 -5.09 -11.00
C THR A 22 19.12 -5.72 -10.53
N GLN A 23 18.96 -7.03 -10.77
CA GLN A 23 17.85 -7.80 -10.22
C GLN A 23 18.21 -8.23 -8.79
N LYS A 24 17.24 -8.15 -7.87
CA LYS A 24 17.43 -8.65 -6.50
C LYS A 24 17.76 -10.15 -6.54
N SER A 25 18.73 -10.56 -5.74
CA SER A 25 19.08 -11.96 -5.55
C SER A 25 17.93 -12.73 -4.89
N ALA A 26 17.88 -14.04 -5.11
CA ALA A 26 16.89 -14.90 -4.46
C ALA A 26 16.97 -14.84 -2.93
N THR A 27 18.17 -14.62 -2.39
CA THR A 27 18.42 -14.46 -0.95
C THR A 27 17.84 -13.16 -0.40
N GLU A 28 18.01 -12.04 -1.10
CA GLU A 28 17.43 -10.75 -0.70
C GLU A 28 15.89 -10.79 -0.72
N LEU A 29 15.31 -11.42 -1.76
CA LEU A 29 13.85 -11.58 -1.85
C LEU A 29 13.28 -12.46 -0.73
N ALA A 30 14.03 -13.50 -0.32
CA ALA A 30 13.63 -14.35 0.80
C ALA A 30 13.69 -13.58 2.13
N GLU A 31 14.69 -12.72 2.30
CA GLU A 31 14.84 -11.89 3.50
C GLU A 31 13.76 -10.81 3.61
N GLU A 32 13.47 -10.09 2.51
CA GLU A 32 12.37 -9.11 2.46
C GLU A 32 11.02 -9.75 2.80
N ARG A 33 10.77 -10.95 2.28
CA ARG A 33 9.57 -11.74 2.60
C ARG A 33 9.50 -12.07 4.10
N ARG A 34 10.62 -12.50 4.70
CA ARG A 34 10.69 -12.82 6.12
C ARG A 34 10.39 -11.59 6.98
N MET A 35 11.03 -10.46 6.69
CA MET A 35 10.80 -9.20 7.39
C MET A 35 9.35 -8.71 7.24
N LEU A 36 8.77 -8.86 6.06
CA LEU A 36 7.37 -8.49 5.82
C LEU A 36 6.42 -9.31 6.70
N ILE A 37 6.60 -10.62 6.76
CA ILE A 37 5.77 -11.52 7.59
C ILE A 37 5.90 -11.12 9.07
N GLU A 38 7.12 -10.93 9.55
CA GLU A 38 7.38 -10.51 10.93
C GLU A 38 6.69 -9.17 11.26
N LYS A 39 6.74 -8.19 10.36
CA LYS A 39 6.05 -6.90 10.52
C LYS A 39 4.53 -7.05 10.59
N ILE A 40 3.94 -7.93 9.78
CA ILE A 40 2.49 -8.20 9.80
C ILE A 40 2.12 -8.85 11.14
N GLU A 41 2.80 -9.93 11.51
CA GLU A 41 2.52 -10.69 12.73
C GLU A 41 2.72 -9.85 14.00
N ASN A 42 3.72 -8.97 14.01
CA ASN A 42 3.99 -8.06 15.12
C ASN A 42 3.16 -6.77 15.09
N GLN A 43 2.24 -6.61 14.14
CA GLN A 43 1.41 -5.41 13.96
C GLN A 43 2.26 -4.13 13.84
N GLN A 44 3.37 -4.20 13.10
CA GLN A 44 4.35 -3.14 12.99
C GLN A 44 4.74 -2.91 11.52
N PHE A 45 3.84 -2.27 10.78
CA PHE A 45 4.07 -1.96 9.36
C PHE A 45 3.52 -0.59 8.98
N LYS A 46 4.06 -0.05 7.88
CA LYS A 46 3.57 1.18 7.27
C LYS A 46 3.20 0.90 5.83
N PHE A 47 1.95 1.19 5.49
CA PHE A 47 1.44 1.12 4.12
C PHE A 47 1.54 2.50 3.47
N ILE A 48 2.20 2.58 2.31
CA ILE A 48 2.31 3.80 1.52
C ILE A 48 1.35 3.71 0.33
N ALA A 49 0.33 4.57 0.31
CA ALA A 49 -0.64 4.62 -0.77
C ALA A 49 -0.10 5.44 -1.95
N ASN A 50 -0.22 4.91 -3.17
CA ASN A 50 0.20 5.60 -4.40
C ASN A 50 -0.92 5.73 -5.44
N TYR A 51 -2.01 4.97 -5.27
CA TYR A 51 -3.15 4.98 -6.18
C TYR A 51 -4.45 4.86 -5.40
N VAL A 52 -5.46 5.62 -5.80
CA VAL A 52 -6.77 5.62 -5.16
C VAL A 52 -7.86 5.20 -6.14
N ILE A 53 -8.79 4.38 -5.66
CA ILE A 53 -9.91 3.80 -6.39
C ILE A 53 -11.18 4.06 -5.57
N PRO A 54 -11.83 5.22 -5.77
CA PRO A 54 -13.08 5.50 -5.11
C PRO A 54 -14.25 4.82 -5.82
N MET A 55 -15.29 4.44 -5.07
CA MET A 55 -16.48 3.80 -5.64
C MET A 55 -17.40 4.81 -6.36
N GLY A 56 -18.21 4.33 -7.30
CA GLY A 56 -19.19 5.14 -8.03
C GLY A 56 -18.58 5.87 -9.23
N ASN A 57 -19.03 7.11 -9.46
CA ASN A 57 -18.64 7.88 -10.65
C ASN A 57 -17.33 8.68 -10.49
N PHE A 58 -16.55 8.39 -9.45
CA PHE A 58 -15.28 9.06 -9.20
C PHE A 58 -14.16 8.40 -10.01
N ARG A 59 -13.25 9.23 -10.55
CA ARG A 59 -12.10 8.73 -11.31
C ARG A 59 -10.99 8.26 -10.37
N SER A 60 -10.56 7.02 -10.56
CA SER A 60 -9.32 6.50 -9.99
C SER A 60 -8.11 7.29 -10.50
N ARG A 61 -7.13 7.51 -9.65
CA ARG A 61 -5.96 8.34 -9.97
C ARG A 61 -4.74 7.99 -9.11
N TYR A 62 -3.57 8.34 -9.63
CA TYR A 62 -2.35 8.35 -8.83
C TYR A 62 -2.40 9.48 -7.81
N LEU A 63 -1.87 9.22 -6.62
CA LEU A 63 -1.69 10.20 -5.57
C LEU A 63 -0.37 10.94 -5.83
N THR A 64 -0.39 12.27 -5.76
CA THR A 64 0.79 13.12 -5.97
C THR A 64 1.46 13.55 -4.67
N SER A 65 0.86 13.21 -3.53
CA SER A 65 1.35 13.49 -2.18
C SER A 65 1.57 12.17 -1.45
N SER A 66 2.40 12.19 -0.41
CA SER A 66 2.61 11.01 0.44
C SER A 66 1.41 10.81 1.36
N TYR A 67 0.80 9.64 1.27
CA TYR A 67 -0.30 9.20 2.11
C TYR A 67 0.01 7.81 2.64
N ASP A 68 -0.29 7.58 3.91
CA ASP A 68 0.12 6.36 4.58
C ASP A 68 -0.83 5.95 5.71
N VAL A 69 -0.77 4.66 6.02
CA VAL A 69 -1.33 4.09 7.24
C VAL A 69 -0.19 3.43 8.00
N LYS A 70 0.07 3.89 9.21
CA LYS A 70 1.06 3.28 10.10
C LYS A 70 0.32 2.47 11.16
N VAL A 71 0.65 1.18 11.20
CA VAL A 71 0.13 0.21 12.15
C VAL A 71 1.22 -0.09 13.17
N THR A 72 0.88 0.10 14.44
CA THR A 72 1.67 -0.31 15.60
C THR A 72 0.75 -1.06 16.56
N LYS A 73 1.31 -1.76 17.54
CA LYS A 73 0.51 -2.52 18.53
C LYS A 73 -0.51 -1.68 19.29
N ASP A 74 -0.17 -0.41 19.54
CA ASP A 74 -0.98 0.47 20.39
C ASP A 74 -1.69 1.57 19.61
N THR A 75 -1.38 1.74 18.32
CA THR A 75 -1.88 2.88 17.55
C THR A 75 -1.96 2.58 16.06
N ILE A 76 -3.11 2.93 15.47
CA ILE A 76 -3.27 3.09 14.03
C ILE A 76 -3.26 4.57 13.71
N TYR A 77 -2.25 5.02 12.98
CA TYR A 77 -2.20 6.34 12.37
C TYR A 77 -2.70 6.24 10.95
N SER A 78 -3.77 6.96 10.62
CA SER A 78 -4.27 7.06 9.26
C SER A 78 -4.08 8.46 8.72
N HIS A 79 -3.47 8.56 7.54
CA HIS A 79 -3.38 9.78 6.76
C HIS A 79 -3.68 9.44 5.30
N LEU A 80 -4.98 9.30 5.00
CA LEU A 80 -5.47 8.99 3.66
C LEU A 80 -6.40 10.11 3.14
N PRO A 81 -6.41 10.36 1.82
CA PRO A 81 -7.38 11.26 1.22
C PRO A 81 -8.73 10.54 1.05
N TYR A 82 -9.83 11.27 1.11
CA TYR A 82 -11.15 10.72 0.83
C TYR A 82 -11.76 11.36 -0.43
N PHE A 83 -12.26 10.52 -1.34
CA PHE A 83 -13.02 10.92 -2.51
C PHE A 83 -14.26 10.05 -2.56
N GLY A 84 -15.45 10.63 -2.41
CA GLY A 84 -16.67 9.83 -2.37
C GLY A 84 -17.86 10.61 -1.85
N VAL A 85 -18.98 9.93 -1.74
CA VAL A 85 -20.20 10.46 -1.14
C VAL A 85 -20.27 10.09 0.33
N ALA A 86 -20.51 11.08 1.18
CA ALA A 86 -20.92 10.88 2.56
C ALA A 86 -22.46 10.76 2.62
N TYR A 87 -22.94 9.73 3.31
CA TYR A 87 -24.37 9.51 3.54
C TYR A 87 -24.86 10.25 4.78
N GLU A 88 -23.95 10.57 5.69
CA GLU A 88 -24.23 11.27 6.94
C GLU A 88 -23.25 12.42 7.14
N ALA A 89 -23.77 13.51 7.74
CA ALA A 89 -22.98 14.69 8.05
C ALA A 89 -21.84 14.34 9.03
N PRO A 90 -20.62 14.85 8.79
CA PRO A 90 -19.51 14.70 9.74
C PRO A 90 -19.80 15.50 11.02
N TRP A 91 -19.21 15.05 12.13
CA TRP A 91 -19.20 15.83 13.37
C TRP A 91 -18.45 17.16 13.19
N ASN A 92 -17.28 17.10 12.54
CA ASN A 92 -16.49 18.27 12.16
C ASN A 92 -16.32 18.29 10.63
N PRO A 93 -16.94 19.23 9.90
CA PRO A 93 -16.80 19.35 8.45
C PRO A 93 -15.38 19.72 7.98
N SER A 94 -14.56 20.28 8.86
CA SER A 94 -13.19 20.71 8.52
C SER A 94 -12.16 19.58 8.63
N GLU A 95 -12.52 18.45 9.24
CA GLU A 95 -11.61 17.30 9.39
C GLU A 95 -11.79 16.31 8.23
N SER A 96 -10.66 15.80 7.72
CA SER A 96 -10.69 14.70 6.75
C SER A 96 -11.15 13.41 7.46
N PRO A 97 -12.11 12.66 6.90
CA PRO A 97 -12.68 11.48 7.57
C PRO A 97 -11.66 10.35 7.75
N LEU A 98 -10.59 10.33 6.94
CA LEU A 98 -9.54 9.32 6.97
C LEU A 98 -8.19 9.86 7.44
N VAL A 99 -8.20 10.97 8.18
CA VAL A 99 -7.02 11.49 8.89
C VAL A 99 -7.28 11.41 10.39
N PHE A 100 -6.72 10.40 11.06
CA PHE A 100 -6.98 10.18 12.48
C PHE A 100 -6.00 9.26 13.21
N ASN A 101 -5.96 9.49 14.53
CA ASN A 101 -5.54 8.63 15.63
C ASN A 101 -6.55 7.52 15.95
N SER A 102 -6.18 6.23 16.02
CA SER A 102 -6.97 5.24 16.76
C SER A 102 -6.06 4.46 17.72
N LEU A 103 -6.46 4.44 19.00
CA LEU A 103 -5.79 3.76 20.12
C LEU A 103 -6.54 2.50 20.57
N ASP A 104 -7.78 2.32 20.13
CA ASP A 104 -8.60 1.13 20.40
C ASP A 104 -9.08 0.51 19.09
N PHE A 105 -8.53 -0.66 18.77
CA PHE A 105 -8.82 -1.39 17.55
C PHE A 105 -8.62 -2.90 17.71
N ASP A 106 -9.42 -3.66 16.97
CA ASP A 106 -9.20 -5.09 16.80
C ASP A 106 -8.28 -5.33 15.59
N TYR A 107 -7.27 -6.17 15.76
CA TYR A 107 -6.37 -6.61 14.69
C TYR A 107 -6.53 -8.12 14.45
N SER A 108 -6.74 -8.51 13.20
CA SER A 108 -6.74 -9.92 12.80
C SER A 108 -5.97 -10.12 11.50
N VAL A 109 -5.23 -11.22 11.43
CA VAL A 109 -4.49 -11.63 10.23
C VAL A 109 -4.83 -13.06 9.87
N SER A 110 -4.96 -13.32 8.58
CA SER A 110 -5.13 -14.65 8.02
C SER A 110 -4.30 -14.81 6.75
N GLN A 111 -3.92 -16.04 6.43
CA GLN A 111 -3.44 -16.33 5.08
C GLN A 111 -4.61 -16.18 4.10
N GLY A 112 -4.41 -15.40 3.05
CA GLY A 112 -5.42 -15.20 2.02
C GLY A 112 -5.56 -16.41 1.11
N ASN A 113 -6.56 -16.36 0.22
CA ASN A 113 -6.91 -17.47 -0.67
C ASN A 113 -5.82 -17.85 -1.71
N ARG A 114 -4.75 -17.06 -1.82
CA ARG A 114 -3.63 -17.29 -2.75
C ARG A 114 -2.33 -17.38 -1.97
N ARG A 115 -1.44 -18.27 -2.41
CA ARG A 115 -0.11 -18.40 -1.80
C ARG A 115 0.62 -17.06 -1.83
N GLY A 116 1.23 -16.67 -0.71
CA GLY A 116 1.97 -15.42 -0.59
C GLY A 116 1.08 -14.18 -0.48
N ARG A 117 -0.16 -14.33 -0.02
CA ARG A 117 -1.06 -13.24 0.34
C ARG A 117 -1.49 -13.36 1.80
N TRP A 118 -1.50 -12.24 2.51
CA TRP A 118 -2.07 -12.10 3.84
C TRP A 118 -3.22 -11.12 3.78
N ASP A 119 -4.34 -11.50 4.40
CA ASP A 119 -5.48 -10.60 4.58
C ASP A 119 -5.48 -10.14 6.04
N VAL A 120 -5.35 -8.82 6.24
CA VAL A 120 -5.30 -8.17 7.54
C VAL A 120 -6.54 -7.30 7.70
N THR A 121 -7.32 -7.54 8.75
CA THR A 121 -8.50 -6.71 9.07
C THR A 121 -8.23 -5.96 10.35
N ILE A 122 -8.38 -4.63 10.29
CA ILE A 122 -8.27 -3.72 11.42
C ILE A 122 -9.60 -3.01 11.59
N LYS A 123 -10.22 -3.13 12.76
CA LYS A 123 -11.50 -2.49 13.07
C LYS A 123 -11.30 -1.48 14.18
N MET A 124 -11.54 -0.20 13.90
CA MET A 124 -11.39 0.87 14.88
C MET A 124 -12.64 0.96 15.75
N ASN A 125 -12.45 0.93 17.07
CA ASN A 125 -13.52 0.88 18.07
C ASN A 125 -13.72 2.22 18.79
N ASP A 126 -12.72 3.10 18.80
CA ASP A 126 -12.74 4.45 19.39
C ASP A 126 -13.31 5.54 18.48
N ARG A 127 -14.01 5.15 17.41
CA ARG A 127 -14.64 6.07 16.46
C ARG A 127 -16.14 6.09 16.70
N PHE A 128 -16.74 7.28 16.64
CA PHE A 128 -18.20 7.44 16.79
C PHE A 128 -18.99 6.55 15.81
N ARG A 129 -18.42 6.30 14.62
CA ARG A 129 -18.93 5.34 13.65
C ARG A 129 -17.84 4.31 13.33
N PRO A 130 -18.18 3.02 13.21
CA PRO A 130 -17.20 2.00 12.90
C PRO A 130 -16.52 2.25 11.55
N ILE A 131 -15.19 2.22 11.56
CA ILE A 131 -14.34 2.22 10.37
C ILE A 131 -13.55 0.92 10.39
N MET A 132 -13.39 0.30 9.23
CA MET A 132 -12.67 -0.97 9.08
C MET A 132 -11.73 -0.91 7.89
N TYR A 133 -10.48 -1.28 8.12
CA TYR A 133 -9.44 -1.38 7.10
C TYR A 133 -9.19 -2.86 6.80
N ILE A 134 -9.25 -3.20 5.52
CA ILE A 134 -9.03 -4.56 5.03
C ILE A 134 -7.85 -4.49 4.06
N PHE A 135 -6.69 -4.95 4.51
CA PHE A 135 -5.51 -5.05 3.67
C PHE A 135 -5.42 -6.43 3.02
N SER A 136 -4.97 -6.44 1.77
CA SER A 136 -4.45 -7.62 1.09
C SER A 136 -2.99 -7.36 0.76
N ILE A 137 -2.10 -7.97 1.53
CA ILE A 137 -0.65 -7.77 1.47
C ILE A 137 -0.02 -8.97 0.75
N PHE A 138 0.81 -8.70 -0.26
CA PHE A 138 1.46 -9.73 -1.07
C PHE A 138 2.93 -9.89 -0.68
N GLU A 139 3.50 -11.08 -0.91
CA GLU A 139 4.88 -11.43 -0.55
C GLU A 139 5.97 -10.57 -1.20
N ASN A 140 5.61 -9.81 -2.24
CA ASN A 140 6.47 -8.83 -2.91
C ASN A 140 6.37 -7.42 -2.31
N GLY A 141 5.69 -7.26 -1.16
CA GLY A 141 5.48 -5.98 -0.48
C GLY A 141 4.37 -5.13 -1.06
N LYS A 142 3.78 -5.46 -2.23
CA LYS A 142 2.60 -4.74 -2.73
C LYS A 142 1.41 -5.01 -1.83
N ALA A 143 0.54 -4.02 -1.72
CA ALA A 143 -0.67 -4.14 -0.92
C ALA A 143 -1.85 -3.37 -1.54
N ASP A 144 -3.03 -3.95 -1.40
CA ASP A 144 -4.30 -3.27 -1.59
C ASP A 144 -4.92 -3.00 -0.21
N LEU A 145 -5.57 -1.85 -0.06
CA LEU A 145 -6.33 -1.50 1.14
C LEU A 145 -7.75 -1.14 0.73
N VAL A 146 -8.74 -1.77 1.35
CA VAL A 146 -10.14 -1.36 1.29
C VAL A 146 -10.50 -0.69 2.61
N VAL A 147 -11.02 0.53 2.54
CA VAL A 147 -11.54 1.28 3.68
C VAL A 147 -13.04 1.27 3.64
N TRP A 148 -13.64 0.60 4.62
CA TRP A 148 -15.08 0.61 4.85
C TRP A 148 -15.42 1.55 6.00
N ASP A 149 -16.42 2.40 5.80
CA ASP A 149 -16.96 3.33 6.78
C ASP A 149 -18.49 3.30 6.65
N ALA A 150 -19.19 3.05 7.76
CA ALA A 150 -20.65 2.92 7.77
C ALA A 150 -21.39 4.16 7.23
N SER A 151 -20.76 5.33 7.29
CA SER A 151 -21.37 6.62 6.94
C SER A 151 -21.01 7.13 5.55
N ARG A 152 -20.23 6.36 4.78
CA ARG A 152 -19.57 6.83 3.55
C ARG A 152 -19.47 5.72 2.51
N GLN A 153 -19.27 6.12 1.25
CA GLN A 153 -18.88 5.16 0.23
C GLN A 153 -17.50 4.59 0.54
N THR A 154 -17.38 3.26 0.42
CA THR A 154 -16.12 2.53 0.49
C THR A 154 -15.13 3.10 -0.54
N ILE A 155 -13.86 3.13 -0.16
CA ILE A 155 -12.77 3.59 -1.00
C ILE A 155 -11.61 2.60 -0.89
N SER A 156 -10.92 2.38 -2.00
CA SER A 156 -9.78 1.48 -2.04
C SER A 156 -8.50 2.20 -2.44
N PHE A 157 -7.37 1.68 -1.98
CA PHE A 157 -6.04 2.18 -2.29
C PHE A 157 -5.16 1.03 -2.76
N ARG A 158 -4.20 1.35 -3.63
CA ARG A 158 -3.07 0.49 -3.91
C ARG A 158 -1.80 1.16 -3.44
N GLY A 159 -0.83 0.33 -3.07
CA GLY A 159 0.41 0.81 -2.50
C GLY A 159 1.37 -0.33 -2.22
N GLU A 160 2.22 -0.09 -1.24
CA GLU A 160 3.22 -1.03 -0.79
C GLU A 160 3.49 -0.89 0.71
N ILE A 161 3.97 -1.96 1.31
CA ILE A 161 4.46 -1.97 2.67
C ILE A 161 5.91 -1.52 2.67
N GLU A 162 6.25 -0.59 3.55
CA GLU A 162 7.62 -0.18 3.82
C GLU A 162 8.36 -1.31 4.56
N ILE A 163 9.13 -2.10 3.79
CA ILE A 163 9.88 -3.26 4.31
C ILE A 163 11.15 -2.80 5.03
N ASN A 164 11.83 -1.79 4.50
CA ASN A 164 13.07 -1.26 5.06
C ASN A 164 12.80 0.06 5.80
N PRO A 165 13.39 0.27 6.99
CA PRO A 165 13.28 1.53 7.73
C PRO A 165 13.98 2.70 7.04
#